data_AF-A0A976LP29-F1
#
_entry.id   AF-A0A976LP29-F1
#
_cell.length_a   1.000
_cell.length_b   1.000
_cell.length_c   1.000
_cell.angle_alpha   90.00
_cell.angle_beta   90.00
_cell.angle_gamma   90.00
#
_symmetry.space_group_name_H-M   'P 1'
#
loop_
_entity.id
_entity.type
_entity.pdbx_description
1 polymer ?
#
loop_
_entity_poly.entity_id
_entity_poly.type
_entity_poly.pdbx_seq_one_letter_code
_entity_poly.pdbx_strand_id
1 'polypeptide(L)'
;MEADKSMKTHHETGQSDKMRFEAQIEQPQFERHRRSWATLKWFENTPKTEEAFYLRLQELPDEDVTFLKSFYHVTEDWNLFKLICKFWNIEVSGVMKNAECRT
;
A
#
# COMPACT_ATOMS: atom_id res chain seq x y z
N MET A 1 -7.97 -60.72 41.33
CA MET A 1 -7.38 -59.41 41.69
C MET A 1 -6.53 -58.99 40.51
N GLU A 2 -6.97 -58.02 39.72
CA GLU A 2 -6.20 -57.24 38.73
C GLU A 2 -7.11 -56.03 38.44
N ALA A 3 -6.97 -54.91 39.15
CA ALA A 3 -6.10 -53.76 38.84
C ALA A 3 -6.63 -52.87 37.71
N ASP A 4 -7.33 -51.83 38.17
CA ASP A 4 -7.64 -50.53 37.58
C ASP A 4 -6.70 -50.04 36.46
N LYS A 5 -7.28 -49.52 35.36
CA LYS A 5 -6.61 -48.48 34.58
C LYS A 5 -7.59 -47.54 33.87
N SER A 6 -8.07 -46.57 34.65
CA SER A 6 -8.52 -45.27 34.16
C SER A 6 -7.35 -44.52 33.50
N MET A 7 -7.44 -44.17 32.21
CA MET A 7 -6.62 -43.09 31.63
C MET A 7 -7.44 -42.24 30.66
N LYS A 8 -7.92 -41.12 31.22
CA LYS A 8 -7.73 -39.76 30.73
C LYS A 8 -7.91 -39.50 29.23
N THR A 9 -9.07 -38.91 28.94
CA THR A 9 -9.33 -37.91 27.89
C THR A 9 -8.19 -36.90 27.77
N HIS A 10 -7.46 -36.95 26.66
CA HIS A 10 -6.61 -35.85 26.20
C HIS A 10 -7.46 -34.92 25.32
N HIS A 11 -7.89 -33.81 25.90
CA HIS A 11 -8.30 -32.63 25.15
C HIS A 11 -7.05 -32.02 24.50
N GLU A 12 -6.78 -32.36 23.25
CA GLU A 12 -5.82 -31.61 22.43
C GLU A 12 -6.49 -30.31 21.95
N THR A 13 -6.30 -29.28 22.75
CA THR A 13 -5.90 -27.92 22.36
C THR A 13 -6.16 -27.53 20.89
N GLY A 14 -7.42 -27.22 20.57
CA GLY A 14 -7.83 -26.51 19.34
C GLY A 14 -7.43 -25.02 19.34
N GLN A 15 -6.16 -24.71 19.59
CA GLN A 15 -5.60 -23.35 19.50
C GLN A 15 -4.47 -23.20 18.47
N SER A 16 -4.19 -24.22 17.65
CA SER A 16 -3.04 -24.20 16.73
C SER A 16 -3.32 -23.64 15.33
N ASP A 17 -4.57 -23.46 14.92
CA ASP A 17 -4.89 -23.00 13.55
C ASP A 17 -4.98 -21.48 13.42
N LYS A 18 -5.33 -20.76 14.49
CA LYS A 18 -5.61 -19.32 14.39
C LYS A 18 -4.35 -18.47 14.13
N MET A 19 -3.24 -18.79 14.79
CA MET A 19 -1.95 -18.11 14.58
C MET A 19 -1.37 -18.32 13.17
N ARG A 20 -1.68 -19.44 12.51
CA ARG A 20 -1.12 -19.77 11.20
C ARG A 20 -1.80 -18.98 10.07
N PHE A 21 -3.07 -18.63 10.24
CA PHE A 21 -3.83 -17.83 9.27
C PHE A 21 -3.58 -16.33 9.42
N GLU A 22 -3.51 -15.79 10.64
CA GLU A 22 -3.25 -14.37 10.87
C GLU A 22 -1.87 -13.94 10.32
N ALA A 23 -0.83 -14.76 10.55
CA ALA A 23 0.51 -14.51 10.01
C ALA A 23 0.59 -14.51 8.46
N GLN A 24 -0.30 -15.25 7.79
CA GLN A 24 -0.36 -15.29 6.32
C GLN A 24 -1.16 -14.12 5.73
N ILE A 25 -2.06 -13.51 6.50
CA ILE A 25 -2.91 -12.38 6.05
C ILE A 25 -2.21 -11.03 6.33
N GLU A 26 -1.38 -10.93 7.37
CA GLU A 26 -0.64 -9.71 7.71
C GLU A 26 0.55 -9.44 6.78
N GLN A 27 1.27 -10.47 6.33
CA GLN A 27 2.41 -10.31 5.43
C GLN A 27 2.08 -9.61 4.09
N PRO A 28 0.98 -9.97 3.39
CA PRO A 28 0.57 -9.28 2.16
C PRO A 28 0.31 -7.79 2.36
N GLN A 29 -0.25 -7.39 3.51
CA GLN A 29 -0.52 -5.98 3.79
C GLN A 29 0.78 -5.23 4.07
N PHE A 30 1.67 -5.80 4.89
CA PHE A 30 2.97 -5.19 5.16
C PHE A 30 3.78 -5.01 3.88
N GLU A 31 3.80 -6.02 3.00
CA GLU A 31 4.52 -5.96 1.73
C GLU A 31 3.95 -4.88 0.81
N ARG A 32 2.62 -4.73 0.74
CA ARG A 32 1.99 -3.65 -0.03
C ARG A 32 2.38 -2.27 0.50
N HIS A 33 2.38 -2.06 1.81
CA HIS A 33 2.79 -0.79 2.41
C HIS A 33 4.29 -0.53 2.22
N ARG A 34 5.12 -1.57 2.28
CA ARG A 34 6.56 -1.46 1.98
C ARG A 34 6.79 -1.05 0.54
N ARG A 35 6.10 -1.68 -0.41
CA ARG A 35 6.18 -1.34 -1.83
C ARG A 35 5.68 0.08 -2.10
N SER A 36 4.55 0.48 -1.52
CA SER A 36 4.04 1.85 -1.67
C SER A 36 5.01 2.90 -1.15
N TRP A 37 5.62 2.66 0.02
CA TRP A 37 6.66 3.54 0.54
C TRP A 37 7.88 3.59 -0.39
N ALA A 38 8.35 2.44 -0.88
CA ALA A 38 9.47 2.39 -1.81
C ALA A 38 9.20 3.19 -3.09
N THR A 39 8.00 3.07 -3.66
CA THR A 39 7.60 3.86 -4.83
C THR A 39 7.47 5.35 -4.49
N LEU A 40 6.91 5.72 -3.33
CA LEU A 40 6.80 7.13 -2.92
C LEU A 40 8.16 7.80 -2.72
N LYS A 41 9.20 7.06 -2.31
CA LYS A 41 10.57 7.58 -2.22
C LYS A 41 11.14 8.03 -3.56
N TRP A 42 10.55 7.65 -4.69
CA TRP A 42 10.89 8.20 -6.01
C TRP A 42 10.81 9.73 -6.08
N PHE A 43 9.98 10.33 -5.22
CA PHE A 43 9.73 11.77 -5.14
C PHE A 43 10.51 12.47 -4.01
N GLU A 44 11.32 11.74 -3.23
CA GLU A 44 11.97 12.25 -2.02
C GLU A 44 12.82 13.51 -2.29
N ASN A 45 13.61 13.46 -3.36
CA ASN A 45 14.53 14.52 -3.78
C ASN A 45 13.94 15.47 -4.85
N THR A 46 12.64 15.37 -5.13
CA THR A 46 11.97 16.26 -6.08
C THR A 46 11.78 17.64 -5.46
N PRO A 47 12.07 18.74 -6.21
CA PRO A 47 11.75 20.09 -5.77
C PRO A 47 10.30 20.18 -5.29
N LYS A 48 10.06 20.87 -4.17
CA LYS A 48 8.75 20.91 -3.50
C LYS A 48 7.79 21.89 -4.20
N THR A 49 7.55 21.68 -5.48
CA THR A 49 6.60 22.45 -6.32
C THR A 49 5.65 21.50 -7.05
N GLU A 50 4.48 22.02 -7.42
CA GLU A 50 3.44 21.25 -8.12
C GLU A 50 3.97 20.70 -9.45
N GLU A 51 4.65 21.53 -10.23
CA GLU A 51 5.17 21.21 -11.56
C GLU A 51 6.26 20.15 -11.52
N ALA A 52 7.19 20.25 -10.57
CA ALA A 52 8.29 19.30 -10.44
C ALA A 52 7.78 17.91 -10.05
N PHE A 53 6.78 17.85 -9.17
CA PHE A 53 6.12 16.60 -8.80
C PHE A 53 5.34 16.00 -9.97
N TYR A 54 4.68 16.83 -10.78
CA TYR A 54 3.93 16.36 -11.93
C TYR A 54 4.86 15.79 -13.00
N LEU A 55 5.93 16.50 -13.35
CA LEU A 55 6.95 15.97 -14.26
C LEU A 55 7.55 14.66 -13.74
N ARG A 56 7.84 14.60 -12.43
CA ARG A 56 8.39 13.39 -11.83
C ARG A 56 7.42 12.21 -11.85
N LEU A 57 6.11 12.48 -11.78
CA LEU A 57 5.05 11.46 -11.92
C LEU A 57 4.98 10.94 -13.36
N GLN A 58 5.14 11.80 -14.37
CA GLN A 58 5.18 11.38 -15.78
C GLN A 58 6.40 10.49 -16.09
N GLU A 59 7.48 10.60 -15.32
CA GLU A 59 8.66 9.75 -15.42
C GLU A 59 8.57 8.45 -14.60
N LEU A 60 7.50 8.28 -13.80
CA LEU A 60 7.33 7.08 -13.00
C LEU A 60 6.94 5.90 -13.92
N PRO A 61 7.52 4.70 -13.76
CA PRO A 61 7.14 3.54 -14.56
C PRO A 61 5.64 3.22 -14.47
N ASP A 62 5.02 2.86 -15.60
CA ASP A 62 3.58 2.54 -15.68
C ASP A 62 3.13 1.45 -14.70
N GLU A 63 3.99 0.47 -14.43
CA GLU A 63 3.75 -0.58 -13.45
C GLU A 63 3.59 -0.01 -12.02
N ASP A 64 4.40 0.97 -11.67
CA ASP A 64 4.39 1.62 -10.37
C ASP A 64 3.24 2.63 -10.26
N VAL A 65 2.90 3.33 -11.35
CA VAL A 65 1.68 4.14 -11.44
C VAL A 65 0.45 3.26 -11.22
N THR A 66 0.36 2.13 -11.92
CA THR A 66 -0.75 1.16 -11.80
C THR A 66 -0.84 0.59 -10.40
N PHE A 67 0.31 0.23 -9.81
CA PHE A 67 0.38 -0.24 -8.44
C PHE A 67 -0.12 0.81 -7.45
N LEU A 68 0.33 2.06 -7.56
CA LEU A 68 -0.11 3.15 -6.66
C LEU A 68 -1.60 3.47 -6.82
N LYS A 69 -2.12 3.47 -8.06
CA LYS A 69 -3.56 3.59 -8.33
C LYS A 69 -4.37 2.51 -7.59
N SER A 70 -3.93 1.25 -7.68
CA SER A 70 -4.54 0.13 -6.96
C SER A 70 -4.38 0.25 -5.44
N PHE A 71 -3.24 0.73 -4.95
CA PHE A 71 -2.97 0.93 -3.52
C PHE A 71 -3.88 1.99 -2.90
N TYR A 72 -4.07 3.12 -3.60
CA TYR A 72 -4.90 4.22 -3.15
C TYR A 72 -6.38 4.12 -3.55
N HIS A 73 -6.76 3.07 -4.29
CA HIS A 73 -8.11 2.89 -4.82
C HIS A 73 -8.58 4.07 -5.71
N VAL A 74 -7.70 4.56 -6.57
CA VAL A 74 -7.98 5.63 -7.54
C VAL A 74 -7.78 5.14 -8.97
N THR A 75 -8.53 5.71 -9.92
CA THR A 75 -8.45 5.36 -11.35
C THR A 75 -7.75 6.44 -12.18
N GLU A 76 -7.98 7.70 -11.83
CA GLU A 76 -7.45 8.86 -12.55
C GLU A 76 -6.05 9.24 -12.07
N ASP A 77 -5.15 9.56 -13.02
CA ASP A 77 -3.80 10.05 -12.73
C ASP A 77 -3.83 11.34 -11.91
N TRP A 78 -4.78 12.23 -12.18
CA TRP A 78 -4.91 13.47 -11.44
C TRP A 78 -5.25 13.25 -9.95
N ASN A 79 -6.01 12.21 -9.63
CA ASN A 79 -6.32 11.87 -8.23
C ASN A 79 -5.11 11.23 -7.55
N LEU A 80 -4.36 10.38 -8.26
CA LEU A 80 -3.09 9.86 -7.76
C LEU A 80 -2.09 11.00 -7.50
N PHE A 81 -1.95 11.94 -8.44
CA PHE A 81 -1.08 13.11 -8.32
C PHE A 81 -1.38 13.91 -7.05
N LYS A 82 -2.65 14.25 -6.80
CA LYS A 82 -3.06 14.95 -5.57
C LYS A 82 -2.69 14.21 -4.30
N LEU A 83 -2.81 12.89 -4.28
CA LEU A 83 -2.44 12.08 -3.12
C LEU A 83 -0.93 12.10 -2.87
N ILE A 84 -0.13 12.01 -3.93
CA ILE A 84 1.33 12.13 -3.85
C ILE A 84 1.73 13.53 -3.36
N CYS A 85 1.16 14.59 -3.94
CA CYS A 85 1.40 15.97 -3.49
C CYS A 85 1.02 16.16 -2.03
N LYS A 86 -0.15 15.67 -1.60
CA LYS A 86 -0.59 15.72 -0.21
C LYS A 86 0.38 14.98 0.72
N PHE A 87 0.86 13.81 0.31
CA PHE A 87 1.81 13.01 1.08
C PHE A 87 3.11 13.77 1.34
N TRP A 88 3.60 14.51 0.35
CA TRP A 88 4.83 15.30 0.41
C TRP A 88 4.63 16.77 0.82
N ASN A 89 3.42 17.15 1.25
CA ASN A 89 3.02 18.50 1.63
C ASN A 89 3.28 19.57 0.54
N ILE A 90 2.89 19.24 -0.70
CA ILE A 90 2.95 20.13 -1.86
C ILE A 90 1.57 20.76 -2.08
N GLU A 91 1.53 22.09 -2.22
CA GLU A 91 0.30 22.80 -2.56
C GLU A 91 -0.07 22.56 -4.04
N VAL A 92 -1.34 22.25 -4.29
CA VAL A 92 -1.88 22.00 -5.64
C VAL A 92 -2.85 23.13 -5.96
N SER A 93 -2.48 23.99 -6.91
CA SER A 93 -3.24 25.19 -7.29
C SER A 93 -4.45 24.90 -8.18
N GLY A 94 -4.56 23.68 -8.72
CA GLY A 94 -5.63 23.27 -9.64
C GLY A 94 -5.49 23.84 -11.06
N VAL A 95 -4.46 24.64 -11.32
CA VAL A 95 -4.18 25.22 -12.64
C VAL A 95 -3.75 24.13 -13.63
N MET A 96 -2.97 23.13 -13.19
CA MET A 96 -2.46 22.09 -14.09
C MET A 96 -3.53 21.14 -14.63
N LYS A 97 -4.62 20.88 -13.91
CA LYS A 97 -5.76 20.08 -14.43
C LYS A 97 -6.32 20.66 -15.73
N ASN A 98 -6.33 21.98 -15.86
CA ASN A 98 -6.90 22.67 -17.00
C ASN A 98 -5.91 22.77 -18.18
N ALA A 99 -4.62 22.50 -17.94
CA ALA A 99 -3.59 22.49 -18.97
C ALA A 99 -3.63 21.20 -19.80
N GLU A 100 -3.88 20.04 -19.17
CA GLU A 100 -4.03 18.75 -19.86
C GLU A 100 -5.28 18.67 -20.75
N CYS A 101 -6.36 19.39 -20.43
CA CYS A 101 -7.59 19.38 -21.23
C CYS A 101 -7.60 20.34 -22.44
N ARG A 102 -6.49 21.06 -22.72
CA ARG A 102 -6.44 22.14 -23.74
C ARG A 102 -5.73 21.78 -25.04
N THR A 103 -5.39 20.51 -25.26
CA THR A 103 -4.80 20.01 -26.52
C THR A 103 -5.66 18.92 -27.10
#